data_AF-A0A382KFS9-F1
#
_entry.id   AF-A0A382KFS9-F1
#
_cell.length_a   1.000
_cell.length_b   1.000
_cell.length_c   1.000
_cell.angle_alpha   90.00
_cell.angle_beta   90.00
_cell.angle_gamma   90.00
#
_symmetry.space_group_name_H-M   'P 1'
#
loop_
_entity.id
_entity.type
_entity.pdbx_description
1 polymer ?
#
loop_
_entity_poly.entity_id
_entity_poly.type
_entity_poly.pdbx_seq_one_letter_code
_entity_poly.pdbx_strand_id
1 'polypeptide(L)'
;DLMKFSASQNALLASASGVVTPGGRIVYATCSSEPEENEHVVERFLANTPGFTIERPVVSLFRGLIDSNGYFRTLPYRDELEAFFAVVLRRNGAGQTNLQ
;
A
#
# COMPACT_ATOMS: atom_id res chain seq x y z
N ASP A 1 17.65 -2.39 12.32
CA ASP A 1 17.86 -2.44 10.86
C ASP A 1 16.62 -2.00 10.05
N LEU A 2 15.50 -1.66 10.70
CA LEU A 2 14.24 -1.24 10.06
C LEU A 2 14.40 -0.15 8.99
N MET A 3 15.25 0.85 9.25
CA MET A 3 15.50 1.92 8.29
C MET A 3 16.13 1.43 6.98
N LYS A 4 16.97 0.40 7.01
CA LYS A 4 17.55 -0.18 5.80
C LYS A 4 16.50 -0.95 5.02
N PHE A 5 15.68 -1.75 5.69
CA PHE A 5 14.59 -2.50 5.06
C PHE A 5 13.54 -1.56 4.44
N SER A 6 13.13 -0.51 5.16
CA SER A 6 12.25 0.54 4.63
C SER A 6 12.81 1.20 3.37
N ALA A 7 14.12 1.49 3.33
CA ALA A 7 14.76 2.05 2.14
C ALA A 7 14.71 1.09 0.94
N SER A 8 15.00 -0.20 1.16
CA SER A 8 14.89 -1.23 0.11
C SER A 8 13.46 -1.42 -0.38
N GLN A 9 12.48 -1.40 0.53
CA GLN A 9 11.05 -1.51 0.20
C GLN A 9 10.57 -0.32 -0.65
N ASN A 10 10.98 0.90 -0.30
CA ASN A 10 10.70 2.09 -1.13
C ASN A 10 11.31 1.97 -2.54
N ALA A 11 12.55 1.47 -2.66
CA ALA A 11 13.20 1.28 -3.95
C ALA A 11 12.49 0.23 -4.81
N LEU A 12 12.05 -0.89 -4.20
CA LEU A 12 11.26 -1.92 -4.87
C LEU A 12 9.92 -1.38 -5.37
N LEU A 13 9.21 -0.64 -4.52
CA LEU A 13 7.92 -0.06 -4.86
C LEU A 13 8.03 0.99 -5.98
N ALA A 14 9.08 1.82 -5.94
CA ALA A 14 9.40 2.77 -7.00
C ALA A 14 9.77 2.09 -8.33
N SER A 15 10.50 0.97 -8.28
CA SER A 15 10.81 0.20 -9.50
C SER A 15 9.54 -0.42 -10.11
N ALA A 16 8.66 -0.97 -9.27
CA ALA A 16 7.39 -1.53 -9.71
C ALA A 16 6.49 -0.48 -10.38
N SER A 17 6.48 0.76 -9.88
CA SER A 17 5.64 1.83 -10.44
C SER A 17 6.00 2.19 -11.89
N GLY A 18 7.25 2.00 -12.30
CA GLY A 18 7.73 2.29 -13.66
C GLY A 18 7.17 1.36 -14.75
N VAL A 19 6.69 0.17 -14.38
CA VAL A 19 6.20 -0.85 -15.34
C VAL A 19 4.68 -1.04 -15.30
N VAL A 20 3.99 -0.37 -14.37
CA VAL A 20 2.53 -0.48 -14.22
C VAL A 20 1.85 0.44 -15.23
N THR A 21 0.95 -0.11 -16.05
CA THR A 21 0.20 0.67 -17.04
C THR A 21 -0.82 1.62 -16.38
N PRO A 22 -1.26 2.71 -17.04
CA PRO A 22 -2.33 3.56 -16.53
C PRO A 22 -3.59 2.74 -16.19
N GLY A 23 -4.18 2.96 -15.01
CA GLY A 23 -5.27 2.15 -14.47
C GLY A 23 -4.85 0.81 -13.85
N GLY A 24 -3.58 0.43 -13.95
CA GLY A 24 -3.01 -0.75 -13.32
C GLY A 24 -2.86 -0.62 -11.80
N ARG A 25 -2.53 -1.72 -11.13
CA ARG A 25 -2.46 -1.82 -9.67
C ARG A 25 -1.13 -2.43 -9.21
N ILE A 26 -0.66 -1.97 -8.06
CA ILE A 26 0.37 -2.59 -7.26
C ILE A 26 -0.27 -3.02 -5.95
N VAL A 27 0.02 -4.24 -5.49
CA VAL A 27 -0.26 -4.65 -4.12
C VAL A 27 1.05 -4.64 -3.37
N TYR A 28 1.18 -3.74 -2.39
CA TYR A 28 2.30 -3.72 -1.47
C TYR A 28 1.89 -4.44 -0.18
N ALA A 29 2.73 -5.34 0.32
CA ALA A 29 2.43 -6.13 1.51
C ALA A 29 3.69 -6.51 2.30
N THR A 30 3.55 -6.65 3.62
CA THR A 30 4.62 -7.07 4.54
C THR A 30 4.06 -8.01 5.62
N CYS A 31 4.94 -8.72 6.30
CA CYS A 31 4.63 -9.49 7.53
C CYS A 31 5.13 -8.73 8.77
N SER A 32 4.87 -7.43 8.84
CA SER A 32 5.36 -6.54 9.90
C SER A 32 4.25 -5.69 10.47
N SER A 33 4.33 -5.39 11.76
CA SER A 33 3.48 -4.38 12.43
C SER A 33 4.08 -2.97 12.40
N GLU A 34 5.33 -2.82 11.97
CA GLU A 34 6.10 -1.59 12.12
C GLU A 34 5.66 -0.52 11.10
N PRO A 35 5.28 0.70 11.52
CA PRO A 35 4.87 1.77 10.61
C PRO A 35 5.95 2.15 9.57
N GLU A 36 7.23 2.03 9.94
CA GLU A 36 8.39 2.29 9.07
C GLU A 36 8.46 1.37 7.85
N GLU A 37 7.88 0.18 7.95
CA GLU A 37 7.76 -0.82 6.89
C GLU A 37 6.37 -0.82 6.24
N ASN A 38 5.45 0.05 6.67
CA ASN A 38 4.05 0.01 6.26
C ASN A 38 3.59 1.41 5.82
N GLU A 39 2.87 2.14 6.67
CA GLU A 39 2.34 3.47 6.40
C GLU A 39 3.40 4.42 5.86
N HIS A 40 4.57 4.47 6.49
CA HIS A 40 5.62 5.41 6.10
C HIS A 40 6.19 5.11 4.70
N VAL A 41 6.24 3.83 4.29
CA VAL A 41 6.63 3.46 2.92
C VAL A 41 5.58 3.92 1.92
N VAL A 42 4.29 3.70 2.23
CA VAL A 42 3.17 4.08 1.37
C VAL A 42 3.09 5.60 1.23
N GLU A 43 3.17 6.34 2.33
CA GLU A 43 3.14 7.81 2.37
C GLU A 43 4.31 8.40 1.57
N ARG A 44 5.53 7.88 1.78
CA ARG A 44 6.72 8.32 1.04
C ARG A 44 6.59 8.01 -0.45
N PHE A 45 6.05 6.85 -0.81
CA PHE A 45 5.82 6.50 -2.20
C PHE A 45 4.83 7.45 -2.88
N LEU A 46 3.67 7.70 -2.24
CA LEU A 46 2.63 8.58 -2.77
C LEU A 46 3.10 10.04 -2.89
N ALA A 47 3.91 10.51 -1.94
CA ALA A 47 4.51 11.85 -2.00
C ALA A 47 5.50 12.00 -3.17
N ASN A 48 6.28 10.95 -3.46
CA ASN A 48 7.35 11.00 -4.48
C ASN A 48 6.92 10.50 -5.87
N THR A 49 5.77 9.82 -5.98
CA THR A 49 5.29 9.22 -7.24
C THR A 49 3.87 9.71 -7.57
N PRO A 50 3.73 10.95 -8.08
CA PRO A 50 2.43 11.48 -8.48
C PRO A 50 1.75 10.58 -9.52
N GLY A 51 0.42 10.51 -9.45
CA GLY A 51 -0.38 9.66 -10.35
C GLY A 51 -0.64 8.24 -9.80
N PHE A 52 -0.36 8.00 -8.53
CA PHE A 52 -0.88 6.85 -7.79
C PHE A 52 -1.83 7.30 -6.68
N THR A 53 -2.83 6.46 -6.40
CA THR A 53 -3.80 6.66 -5.32
C THR A 53 -4.05 5.33 -4.60
N ILE A 54 -4.46 5.38 -3.34
CA ILE A 54 -4.91 4.17 -2.63
C ILE A 54 -6.28 3.76 -3.18
N GLU A 55 -6.39 2.53 -3.68
CA GLU A 55 -7.66 1.94 -4.07
C GLU A 55 -8.16 1.04 -2.94
N ARG A 56 -9.28 1.39 -2.31
CA ARG A 56 -9.90 0.54 -1.31
C ARG A 56 -10.56 -0.66 -1.99
N PRO A 57 -10.10 -1.91 -1.78
CA PRO A 57 -10.74 -3.06 -2.39
C PRO A 57 -12.07 -3.36 -1.71
N VAL A 58 -13.10 -3.65 -2.52
CA VAL A 58 -14.42 -4.07 -2.03
C VAL A 58 -14.51 -5.59 -2.13
N VAL A 59 -13.88 -6.26 -1.17
CA VAL A 59 -13.87 -7.73 -1.06
C VAL A 59 -14.57 -8.12 0.24
N SER A 60 -15.66 -8.85 0.14
CA SER A 60 -16.49 -9.24 1.31
C SER A 60 -15.69 -10.05 2.34
N LEU A 61 -14.73 -10.87 1.88
CA LEU A 61 -13.84 -11.68 2.72
C LEU A 61 -12.96 -10.83 3.66
N PHE A 62 -12.63 -9.59 3.29
CA PHE A 62 -11.75 -8.71 4.06
C PHE A 62 -12.51 -7.65 4.87
N ARG A 63 -13.82 -7.82 5.03
CA ARG A 63 -14.65 -6.93 5.84
C ARG A 63 -14.13 -6.91 7.28
N GLY A 64 -13.86 -5.71 7.81
CA GLY A 64 -13.30 -5.53 9.16
C GLY A 64 -11.77 -5.58 9.23
N LEU A 65 -11.10 -6.05 8.18
CA LEU A 65 -9.63 -6.07 8.09
C LEU A 65 -9.07 -4.86 7.32
N ILE A 66 -9.92 -4.18 6.54
CA ILE A 66 -9.56 -2.96 5.80
C ILE A 66 -10.07 -1.72 6.56
N ASP A 67 -9.16 -0.88 7.03
CA ASP A 67 -9.46 0.36 7.75
C ASP A 67 -9.99 1.48 6.83
N SER A 68 -10.35 2.65 7.36
CA SER A 68 -10.88 3.79 6.57
C SER A 68 -9.90 4.32 5.50
N ASN A 69 -8.60 4.17 5.72
CA ASN A 69 -7.55 4.60 4.80
C ASN A 69 -7.34 3.61 3.64
N GLY A 70 -7.97 2.44 3.71
CA GLY A 70 -7.83 1.39 2.71
C GLY A 70 -6.70 0.40 3.00
N TYR A 71 -6.13 0.44 4.22
CA TYR A 71 -5.10 -0.48 4.64
C TYR A 71 -5.69 -1.77 5.19
N PHE A 72 -5.23 -2.89 4.65
CA PHE A 72 -5.49 -4.21 5.20
C PHE A 72 -4.51 -4.49 6.34
N ARG A 73 -5.03 -4.96 7.48
CA ARG A 73 -4.22 -5.41 8.63
C ARG A 73 -4.79 -6.64 9.30
N THR A 74 -3.91 -7.52 9.72
CA THR A 74 -4.19 -8.56 10.72
C THR A 74 -3.33 -8.38 11.96
N LEU A 75 -3.83 -8.81 13.11
CA LEU A 75 -3.14 -8.72 14.39
C LEU A 75 -3.32 -10.04 15.17
N PRO A 76 -2.26 -10.59 15.80
CA PRO A 76 -2.34 -11.86 16.52
C PRO A 76 -3.45 -11.93 17.57
N TYR A 77 -3.66 -10.83 18.30
CA TYR A 77 -4.63 -10.78 19.39
C TYR A 77 -6.09 -10.58 18.93
N ARG A 78 -6.31 -10.18 17.66
CA ARG A 78 -7.64 -9.87 17.13
C ARG A 78 -8.11 -10.94 16.14
N ASP A 79 -7.19 -11.43 15.33
CA ASP A 79 -7.51 -12.21 14.12
C ASP A 79 -6.94 -13.63 14.16
N GLU A 80 -6.20 -14.00 15.22
CA GLU A 80 -5.51 -15.31 15.34
C GLU A 80 -4.52 -15.58 14.19
N LEU A 81 -3.99 -14.50 13.59
CA LEU A 81 -3.05 -14.52 12.47
C LEU A 81 -1.80 -13.70 12.79
N GLU A 82 -0.71 -13.93 12.05
CA GLU A 82 0.47 -13.06 12.13
C GLU A 82 0.13 -11.61 11.77
N ALA A 83 1.04 -10.68 12.09
CA ALA A 83 0.91 -9.29 11.69
C ALA A 83 1.17 -9.16 10.18
N PHE A 84 0.10 -8.98 9.41
CA PHE A 84 0.20 -8.66 7.99
C PHE A 84 -0.29 -7.25 7.74
N PHE A 85 0.35 -6.58 6.78
CA PHE A 85 -0.08 -5.32 6.21
C PHE A 85 -0.20 -5.45 4.70
N ALA A 86 -1.23 -4.84 4.10
CA ALA A 86 -1.27 -4.67 2.66
C ALA A 86 -2.05 -3.41 2.24
N VAL A 87 -1.69 -2.86 1.08
CA VAL A 87 -2.42 -1.78 0.40
C VAL A 87 -2.42 -1.99 -1.11
N VAL A 88 -3.52 -1.60 -1.75
CA VAL A 88 -3.61 -1.54 -3.21
C VAL A 88 -3.37 -0.10 -3.66
N LEU A 89 -2.35 0.08 -4.48
CA LEU A 89 -1.99 1.36 -5.10
C LEU A 89 -2.38 1.30 -6.58
N ARG A 90 -3.29 2.17 -7.00
CA ARG A 90 -3.76 2.26 -8.38
C ARG A 90 -3.03 3.39 -9.10
N ARG A 91 -2.49 3.10 -10.28
CA ARG A 91 -2.02 4.15 -11.19
C ARG A 91 -3.24 4.84 -11.80
N ASN A 92 -3.31 6.16 -11.70
CA ASN A 92 -4.39 6.95 -12.27
C ASN A 92 -4.47 6.70 -13.79
N GLY A 93 -5.68 6.62 -14.33
CA GLY A 93 -5.90 6.48 -15.77
C GLY A 93 -5.56 7.78 -16.50
N ALA A 94 -5.20 7.68 -17.79
CA ALA A 94 -5.09 8.86 -18.65
C ALA A 94 -6.45 9.58 -18.70
N GLY A 95 -6.56 10.74 -18.03
CA GLY A 95 -7.80 11.52 -17.92
C GLY A 95 -8.30 11.78 -16.50
N GLN A 96 -7.72 11.18 -15.47
CA GLN A 96 -8.02 11.53 -14.08
C GLN A 96 -6.99 12.55 -13.57
N THR A 97 -7.13 13.79 -14.02
CA THR A 97 -6.52 14.94 -13.35
C THR A 97 -7.25 15.11 -12.02
N ASN A 98 -6.51 15.08 -10.90
CA ASN A 98 -7.04 15.31 -9.56
C ASN A 98 -8.00 16.51 -9.56
N LEU A 99 -9.30 16.25 -9.45
CA LEU A 99 -10.24 17.25 -8.96
C LEU A 99 -10.09 17.20 -7.43
N GLN A 100 -9.34 18.16 -6.90
CA GLN A 100 -9.46 18.53 -5.49
C GLN A 100 -10.84 19.16 -5.25
#